data_AF-A0A914TNF0-F1
#
_entry.id   AF-A0A914TNF0-F1
#
_cell.length_a   1.000
_cell.length_b   1.000
_cell.length_c   1.000
_cell.angle_alpha   90.00
_cell.angle_beta   90.00
_cell.angle_gamma   90.00
#
_symmetry.space_group_name_H-M   'P 1'
#
loop_
_entity.id
_entity.type
_entity.pdbx_description
1 polymer ?
#
loop_
_entity_poly.entity_id
_entity_poly.type
_entity_poly.pdbx_seq_one_letter_code
_entity_poly.pdbx_strand_id
1 'polypeptide(L)'
;MFVRAGFDFIELSGGNFENPGLDSCKSLPTKNREGYFSEFARQIKPYIPHTTVFITGGFRTVPGMIAAIKSGFADGIGLSRPAAAEPDIARKILKLNIQSATQNAIDDTRMQIMAAATQLVQAGKWNSAKSHQEATYGLMDTSNKRETDHFITEFLKHFEQIGKEIAEGKIVNIAFDLPILV
;
A
#
# COMPACT_ATOMS: atom_id res chain seq x y z
N MET A 1 -27.72 -11.63 1.95
CA MET A 1 -27.67 -10.53 2.95
C MET A 1 -27.08 -9.27 2.33
N PHE A 2 -25.86 -9.29 1.79
CA PHE A 2 -25.21 -8.11 1.17
C PHE A 2 -26.00 -7.46 0.03
N VAL A 3 -26.55 -8.24 -0.91
CA VAL A 3 -27.37 -7.71 -2.01
C VAL A 3 -28.61 -6.95 -1.52
N ARG A 4 -29.20 -7.38 -0.39
CA ARG A 4 -30.38 -6.74 0.19
C ARG A 4 -30.05 -5.47 0.98
N ALA A 5 -28.79 -5.31 1.41
CA ALA A 5 -28.34 -4.14 2.13
C ALA A 5 -28.03 -2.94 1.21
N GLY A 6 -27.96 -3.16 -0.12
CA GLY A 6 -27.82 -2.08 -1.09
C GLY A 6 -26.42 -1.46 -1.17
N PHE A 7 -25.36 -2.23 -0.89
CA PHE A 7 -23.98 -1.74 -1.03
C PHE A 7 -23.62 -1.47 -2.49
N ASP A 8 -23.06 -0.29 -2.76
CA ASP A 8 -22.59 0.11 -4.09
C ASP A 8 -21.36 -0.70 -4.54
N PHE A 9 -20.45 -0.98 -3.61
CA PHE A 9 -19.27 -1.79 -3.86
C PHE A 9 -18.88 -2.63 -2.64
N ILE A 10 -18.12 -3.69 -2.91
CA ILE A 10 -17.45 -4.53 -1.91
C ILE A 10 -15.96 -4.53 -2.25
N GLU A 11 -15.12 -4.20 -1.28
CA GLU A 11 -13.67 -4.39 -1.39
C GLU A 11 -13.27 -5.66 -0.63
N LEU A 12 -12.54 -6.54 -1.31
CA LEU A 12 -11.97 -7.74 -0.70
C LEU A 12 -10.48 -7.51 -0.45
N SER A 13 -10.13 -7.50 0.83
CA SER A 13 -8.76 -7.39 1.32
C SER A 13 -8.37 -8.60 2.15
N GLY A 14 -7.11 -8.62 2.56
CA GLY A 14 -6.49 -9.76 3.23
C GLY A 14 -6.25 -9.58 4.71
N GLY A 15 -6.06 -10.72 5.36
CA GLY A 15 -5.77 -10.80 6.78
C GLY A 15 -7.03 -10.81 7.64
N ASN A 16 -6.92 -11.36 8.84
CA ASN A 16 -7.91 -11.30 9.89
C ASN A 16 -7.22 -10.93 11.21
N PHE A 17 -7.98 -10.83 12.30
CA PHE A 17 -7.43 -10.46 13.62
C PHE A 17 -6.30 -11.39 14.09
N GLU A 18 -6.32 -12.66 13.69
CA GLU A 18 -5.38 -13.70 14.16
C GLU A 18 -4.15 -13.81 13.25
N ASN A 19 -4.33 -13.53 11.96
CA ASN A 19 -3.28 -13.48 10.96
C ASN A 19 -3.49 -12.26 10.06
N PRO A 20 -2.74 -11.16 10.27
CA PRO A 20 -2.93 -9.92 9.52
C PRO A 20 -2.52 -10.02 8.05
N GLY A 21 -2.12 -11.21 7.56
CA GLY A 21 -1.78 -11.43 6.16
C GLY A 21 -0.44 -10.82 5.73
N LEU A 22 0.37 -10.37 6.69
CA LEU A 22 1.64 -9.67 6.46
C LEU A 22 2.72 -10.58 5.85
N ASP A 23 2.69 -11.87 6.19
CA ASP A 23 3.67 -12.86 5.72
C ASP A 23 3.13 -13.77 4.60
N SER A 24 1.87 -13.60 4.19
CA SER A 24 1.20 -14.43 3.17
C SER A 24 1.92 -14.46 1.82
N CYS A 25 2.75 -13.45 1.56
CA CYS A 25 3.41 -13.21 0.29
C CYS A 25 4.84 -13.75 0.23
N LYS A 26 5.48 -13.98 1.37
CA LYS A 26 6.91 -14.30 1.44
C LYS A 26 7.22 -15.68 0.90
N SER A 27 6.32 -16.65 1.10
CA SER A 27 6.45 -18.03 0.64
C SER A 27 6.07 -18.25 -0.84
N LEU A 28 5.44 -17.26 -1.49
CA LEU A 28 5.01 -17.38 -2.88
C LEU A 28 6.11 -16.93 -3.85
N PRO A 29 6.31 -17.64 -4.98
CA PRO A 29 7.19 -17.18 -6.05
C PRO A 29 6.80 -15.76 -6.48
N THR A 30 7.77 -14.91 -6.86
CA THR A 30 7.54 -13.50 -7.22
C THR A 30 6.41 -13.32 -8.25
N LYS A 31 6.23 -14.27 -9.16
CA LYS A 31 5.17 -14.32 -10.17
C LYS A 31 3.75 -14.52 -9.59
N ASN A 32 3.63 -15.09 -8.40
CA ASN A 32 2.36 -15.40 -7.73
C ASN A 32 2.07 -14.40 -6.58
N ARG A 33 2.71 -13.22 -6.62
CA ARG A 33 2.58 -12.21 -5.57
C ARG A 33 1.49 -11.16 -5.83
N GLU A 34 0.67 -11.35 -6.86
CA GLU A 34 -0.43 -10.45 -7.20
C GLU A 34 -1.76 -11.20 -7.13
N GLY A 35 -2.79 -10.53 -6.60
CA GLY A 35 -4.14 -11.08 -6.58
C GLY A 35 -4.32 -12.27 -5.65
N TYR A 36 -3.70 -12.25 -4.45
CA TYR A 36 -3.83 -13.33 -3.45
C TYR A 36 -5.27 -13.74 -3.13
N PHE A 37 -6.20 -12.78 -3.19
CA PHE A 37 -7.62 -13.00 -2.89
C PHE A 37 -8.48 -13.28 -4.14
N SER A 38 -7.86 -13.50 -5.29
CA SER A 38 -8.56 -13.79 -6.55
C SER A 38 -9.43 -15.04 -6.46
N GLU A 39 -8.97 -16.08 -5.76
CA GLU A 39 -9.74 -17.31 -5.53
C GLU A 39 -11.04 -17.02 -4.78
N PHE A 40 -10.94 -16.30 -3.66
CA PHE A 40 -12.10 -15.91 -2.88
C PHE A 40 -13.04 -14.99 -3.67
N ALA A 41 -12.48 -14.00 -4.38
CA ALA A 41 -13.25 -13.11 -5.25
C ALA A 41 -14.05 -13.89 -6.30
N ARG A 42 -13.44 -14.91 -6.92
CA ARG A 42 -14.09 -15.78 -7.91
C ARG A 42 -15.26 -16.57 -7.33
N GLN A 43 -15.15 -16.97 -6.06
CA GLN A 43 -16.23 -17.68 -5.38
C GLN A 43 -17.39 -16.77 -5.02
N ILE A 44 -17.15 -15.52 -4.61
CA ILE A 44 -18.23 -14.63 -4.17
C ILE A 44 -18.93 -13.92 -5.33
N LYS A 45 -18.19 -13.52 -6.37
CA LYS A 45 -18.68 -12.63 -7.42
C LYS A 45 -19.97 -13.14 -8.11
N PRO A 46 -20.14 -14.45 -8.40
CA PRO A 46 -21.37 -14.97 -8.98
C PRO A 46 -22.63 -14.75 -8.11
N TYR A 47 -22.47 -14.62 -6.79
CA TYR A 47 -23.58 -14.42 -5.84
C TYR A 47 -23.95 -12.95 -5.61
N ILE A 48 -23.15 -12.01 -6.15
CA ILE A 48 -23.35 -10.57 -6.04
C ILE A 48 -23.24 -9.89 -7.42
N PRO A 49 -24.03 -10.31 -8.42
CA PRO A 49 -23.85 -9.93 -9.83
C PRO A 49 -24.03 -8.42 -10.09
N HIS A 50 -24.72 -7.70 -9.21
CA HIS A 50 -25.01 -6.27 -9.35
C HIS A 50 -24.11 -5.38 -8.49
N THR A 51 -23.21 -5.96 -7.70
CA THR A 51 -22.32 -5.20 -6.82
C THR A 51 -20.93 -5.11 -7.45
N THR A 52 -20.36 -3.90 -7.48
CA THR A 52 -18.98 -3.69 -7.91
C THR A 52 -18.02 -4.32 -6.89
N VAL A 53 -17.05 -5.10 -7.36
CA VAL A 53 -16.09 -5.81 -6.52
C VAL A 53 -14.70 -5.29 -6.81
N PHE A 54 -14.07 -4.70 -5.79
CA PHE A 54 -12.67 -4.35 -5.80
C PHE A 54 -11.86 -5.43 -5.07
N ILE A 55 -10.64 -5.67 -5.52
CA ILE A 55 -9.71 -6.56 -4.81
C ILE A 55 -8.39 -5.86 -4.52
N THR A 56 -7.87 -6.06 -3.31
CA THR A 56 -6.56 -5.57 -2.87
C THR A 56 -5.70 -6.76 -2.50
N GLY A 57 -4.55 -6.93 -3.15
CA GLY A 57 -3.79 -8.17 -2.99
C GLY A 57 -2.38 -8.15 -3.58
N GLY A 58 -1.62 -7.09 -3.31
CA GLY A 58 -0.20 -7.03 -3.70
C GLY A 58 0.08 -6.64 -5.15
N PHE A 59 -0.94 -6.20 -5.90
CA PHE A 59 -0.78 -5.74 -7.29
C PHE A 59 0.30 -4.65 -7.42
N ARG A 60 1.14 -4.80 -8.44
CA ARG A 60 2.25 -3.93 -8.84
C ARG A 60 2.22 -3.67 -10.35
N THR A 61 1.99 -4.70 -11.15
CA THR A 61 2.12 -4.66 -12.60
C THR A 61 0.80 -4.35 -13.29
N VAL A 62 0.85 -3.54 -14.35
CA VAL A 62 -0.32 -3.23 -15.19
C VAL A 62 -0.89 -4.49 -15.83
N PRO A 63 -0.09 -5.42 -16.39
CA PRO A 63 -0.60 -6.69 -16.89
C PRO A 63 -1.33 -7.53 -15.83
N GLY A 64 -0.82 -7.59 -14.60
CA GLY A 64 -1.47 -8.31 -13.50
C GLY A 64 -2.81 -7.71 -13.10
N MET A 65 -2.89 -6.38 -13.04
CA MET A 65 -4.15 -5.66 -12.81
C MET A 65 -5.17 -5.93 -13.93
N ILE A 66 -4.75 -5.84 -15.19
CA ILE A 66 -5.61 -6.10 -16.35
C ILE A 66 -6.10 -7.55 -16.35
N ALA A 67 -5.21 -8.52 -16.07
CA ALA A 67 -5.57 -9.93 -16.04
C ALA A 67 -6.64 -10.23 -14.98
N ALA A 68 -6.52 -9.60 -13.80
CA ALA A 68 -7.48 -9.74 -12.71
C ALA A 68 -8.85 -9.12 -13.02
N ILE A 69 -8.91 -8.06 -13.84
CA ILE A 69 -10.18 -7.49 -14.29
C ILE A 69 -10.78 -8.36 -15.41
N LYS A 70 -9.97 -8.75 -16.41
CA LYS A 70 -10.43 -9.54 -17.56
C LYS A 70 -10.93 -10.93 -17.21
N SER A 71 -10.49 -11.50 -16.08
CA SER A 71 -10.99 -12.78 -15.57
C SER A 71 -12.42 -12.70 -15.05
N GLY A 72 -12.98 -11.49 -14.84
CA GLY A 72 -14.34 -11.27 -14.39
C GLY A 72 -14.59 -11.47 -12.90
N PHE A 73 -13.56 -11.77 -12.09
CA PHE A 73 -13.70 -11.89 -10.64
C PHE A 73 -13.50 -10.57 -9.87
N ALA A 74 -13.04 -9.52 -10.54
CA ALA A 74 -12.92 -8.18 -9.99
C ALA A 74 -13.29 -7.14 -11.05
N ASP A 75 -13.94 -6.05 -10.63
CA ASP A 75 -14.23 -4.90 -11.48
C ASP A 75 -13.21 -3.77 -11.29
N GLY A 76 -12.45 -3.81 -10.18
CA GLY A 76 -11.41 -2.84 -9.90
C GLY A 76 -10.33 -3.39 -8.99
N ILE A 77 -9.19 -2.68 -8.95
CA ILE A 77 -8.01 -3.07 -8.19
C ILE A 77 -7.67 -1.99 -7.17
N GLY A 78 -7.53 -2.40 -5.90
CA GLY A 78 -7.01 -1.55 -4.85
C GLY A 78 -5.49 -1.55 -4.82
N LEU A 79 -4.90 -0.35 -4.72
CA LEU A 79 -3.47 -0.13 -4.56
C LEU A 79 -3.23 0.60 -3.23
N SER A 80 -2.39 -0.01 -2.38
CA SER A 80 -2.04 0.55 -1.07
C SER A 80 -0.61 1.09 -1.10
N ARG A 81 0.40 0.33 -0.61
CA ARG A 81 1.82 0.74 -0.59
C ARG A 81 2.32 1.41 -1.89
N PRO A 82 2.02 0.92 -3.11
CA PRO A 82 2.37 1.64 -4.34
C PRO A 82 1.80 3.07 -4.42
N ALA A 83 0.56 3.28 -4.01
CA ALA A 83 -0.09 4.59 -4.03
C ALA A 83 0.44 5.53 -2.94
N ALA A 84 0.99 5.01 -1.84
CA ALA A 84 1.67 5.83 -0.84
C ALA A 84 3.00 6.39 -1.39
N ALA A 85 3.77 5.57 -2.10
CA ALA A 85 5.02 6.00 -2.73
C ALA A 85 4.79 6.85 -4.00
N GLU A 86 3.72 6.55 -4.74
CA GLU A 86 3.38 7.24 -5.99
C GLU A 86 1.90 7.65 -5.98
N PRO A 87 1.54 8.79 -5.36
CA PRO A 87 0.14 9.20 -5.25
C PRO A 87 -0.57 9.40 -6.60
N ASP A 88 0.19 9.65 -7.67
CA ASP A 88 -0.30 9.80 -9.04
C ASP A 88 -0.19 8.52 -9.88
N ILE A 89 0.04 7.35 -9.27
CA ILE A 89 0.24 6.08 -9.98
C ILE A 89 -0.90 5.75 -10.95
N ALA A 90 -2.16 5.99 -10.56
CA ALA A 90 -3.31 5.75 -11.42
C ALA A 90 -3.23 6.60 -12.71
N ARG A 91 -2.87 7.87 -12.59
CA ARG A 91 -2.66 8.77 -13.74
C ARG A 91 -1.51 8.29 -14.63
N LYS A 92 -0.40 7.84 -14.04
CA LYS A 92 0.75 7.30 -14.77
C LYS A 92 0.37 6.03 -15.55
N ILE A 93 -0.37 5.11 -14.94
CA ILE A 93 -0.89 3.89 -15.58
C ILE A 93 -1.82 4.26 -16.75
N LEU A 94 -2.79 5.14 -16.53
CA LEU A 94 -3.77 5.52 -17.55
C LEU A 94 -3.15 6.25 -18.74
N LYS A 95 -2.08 7.02 -18.52
CA LYS A 95 -1.29 7.65 -19.59
C LYS A 95 -0.37 6.65 -20.33
N LEU A 96 -0.36 5.38 -19.93
CA LEU A 96 0.56 4.34 -20.42
C LEU A 96 2.04 4.68 -20.19
N ASN A 97 2.34 5.51 -19.19
CA ASN A 97 3.70 5.94 -18.89
C ASN A 97 4.51 4.88 -18.14
N ILE A 98 3.84 3.94 -17.48
CA ILE A 98 4.47 2.89 -16.67
C ILE A 98 3.78 1.53 -16.88
N GLN A 99 4.54 0.44 -16.72
CA GLN A 99 4.03 -0.94 -16.77
C GLN A 99 3.97 -1.61 -15.38
N SER A 100 4.52 -0.95 -14.36
CA SER A 100 4.50 -1.41 -12.98
C SER A 100 4.68 -0.24 -12.04
N ALA A 101 4.15 -0.38 -10.84
CA ALA A 101 4.57 0.39 -9.68
C ALA A 101 6.07 0.25 -9.45
N THR A 102 6.65 1.30 -8.88
CA THR A 102 8.04 1.31 -8.47
C THR A 102 8.34 0.21 -7.46
N GLN A 103 9.48 -0.47 -7.65
CA GLN A 103 9.93 -1.52 -6.75
C GLN A 103 10.54 -0.88 -5.50
N ASN A 104 10.08 -1.33 -4.34
CA ASN A 104 10.62 -0.89 -3.06
C ASN A 104 11.93 -1.63 -2.77
N ALA A 105 12.97 -0.91 -2.36
CA ALA A 105 14.29 -1.41 -1.99
C ALA A 105 14.33 -1.98 -0.55
N ILE A 106 13.27 -1.80 0.24
CA ILE A 106 13.08 -2.43 1.55
C ILE A 106 12.50 -3.83 1.35
N ASP A 107 13.21 -4.87 1.76
CA ASP A 107 12.74 -6.26 1.65
C ASP A 107 11.70 -6.63 2.72
N ASP A 108 11.84 -6.11 3.94
CA ASP A 108 10.94 -6.44 5.03
C ASP A 108 9.56 -5.78 4.88
N THR A 109 8.52 -6.60 4.90
CA THR A 109 7.14 -6.13 4.68
C THR A 109 6.64 -5.21 5.80
N ARG A 110 7.08 -5.41 7.04
CA ARG A 110 6.68 -4.51 8.14
C ARG A 110 7.33 -3.14 7.96
N MET A 111 8.62 -3.12 7.62
CA MET A 111 9.31 -1.87 7.29
C MET A 111 8.74 -1.17 6.07
N GLN A 112 8.28 -1.89 5.04
CA GLN A 112 7.54 -1.27 3.92
C GLN A 112 6.22 -0.62 4.37
N ILE A 113 5.51 -1.18 5.36
CA ILE A 113 4.28 -0.57 5.89
C ILE A 113 4.59 0.70 6.67
N MET A 114 5.64 0.67 7.49
CA MET A 114 6.09 1.87 8.22
C MET A 114 6.56 2.96 7.24
N ALA A 115 7.27 2.59 6.18
CA ALA A 115 7.66 3.51 5.10
C ALA A 115 6.44 4.14 4.43
N ALA A 116 5.44 3.33 4.06
CA ALA A 116 4.20 3.82 3.45
C ALA A 116 3.42 4.76 4.39
N ALA A 117 3.34 4.43 5.69
CA ALA A 117 2.72 5.31 6.67
C ALA A 117 3.46 6.66 6.77
N THR A 118 4.79 6.63 6.74
CA THR A 118 5.63 7.84 6.73
C THR A 118 5.40 8.67 5.46
N GLN A 119 5.32 8.03 4.29
CA GLN A 119 5.01 8.70 3.02
C GLN A 119 3.63 9.37 3.04
N LEU A 120 2.62 8.74 3.65
CA LEU A 120 1.29 9.36 3.80
C LEU A 120 1.33 10.61 4.70
N VAL A 121 2.09 10.57 5.79
CA VAL A 121 2.31 11.74 6.66
C VAL A 121 3.05 12.84 5.88
N GLN A 122 4.09 12.48 5.14
CA GLN A 122 4.85 13.42 4.29
C GLN A 122 3.96 14.08 3.23
N ALA A 123 3.13 13.30 2.54
CA ALA A 123 2.19 13.80 1.55
C ALA A 123 1.22 14.84 2.14
N GLY A 124 0.78 14.62 3.39
CA GLY A 124 -0.13 15.52 4.10
C GLY A 124 0.47 16.88 4.51
N LYS A 125 1.80 17.05 4.45
CA LYS A 125 2.47 18.31 4.85
C LYS A 125 2.43 19.39 3.78
N TRP A 126 2.18 19.03 2.53
CA TRP A 126 2.35 19.93 1.39
C TRP A 126 0.99 20.27 0.76
N ASN A 127 0.80 21.55 0.41
CA ASN A 127 -0.30 21.96 -0.45
C ASN A 127 0.17 22.04 -1.91
N SER A 128 -0.77 22.13 -2.85
CA SER A 128 -0.47 22.14 -4.30
C SER A 128 0.44 23.29 -4.75
N ALA A 129 0.42 24.43 -4.03
CA ALA A 129 1.28 25.57 -4.33
C ALA A 129 2.75 25.32 -3.97
N LYS A 130 3.00 24.62 -2.85
CA LYS A 130 4.36 24.29 -2.38
C LYS A 130 4.95 23.04 -3.03
N SER A 131 4.11 22.13 -3.53
CA SER A 131 4.57 20.89 -4.16
C SER A 131 4.93 21.03 -5.63
N HIS A 132 4.85 22.24 -6.21
CA HIS A 132 5.07 22.47 -7.65
C HIS A 132 4.24 21.56 -8.57
N GLN A 133 3.06 21.11 -8.10
CA GLN A 133 2.20 20.12 -8.77
C GLN A 133 2.83 18.73 -8.95
N GLU A 134 3.93 18.45 -8.25
CA GLU A 134 4.53 17.12 -8.21
C GLU A 134 3.92 16.31 -7.07
N ALA A 135 3.29 15.18 -7.42
CA ALA A 135 2.57 14.34 -6.47
C ALA A 135 3.50 13.64 -5.46
N THR A 136 4.77 13.46 -5.81
CA THR A 136 5.80 12.82 -4.98
C THR A 136 6.69 13.83 -4.24
N TYR A 137 6.37 15.13 -4.30
CA TYR A 137 7.17 16.16 -3.67
C TYR A 137 7.29 15.93 -2.15
N GLY A 138 8.53 15.91 -1.67
CA GLY A 138 8.84 15.72 -0.24
C GLY A 138 8.52 14.32 0.29
N LEU A 139 8.26 13.34 -0.58
CA LEU A 139 8.14 11.94 -0.20
C LEU A 139 9.51 11.27 -0.25
N MET A 140 9.78 10.39 0.71
CA MET A 140 10.93 9.49 0.64
C MET A 140 10.83 8.57 -0.59
N ASP A 141 11.92 8.45 -1.35
CA ASP A 141 12.02 7.52 -2.48
C ASP A 141 12.38 6.12 -2.00
N THR A 142 11.35 5.28 -1.86
CA THR A 142 11.54 3.87 -1.48
C THR A 142 12.24 3.01 -2.53
N SER A 143 12.50 3.50 -3.73
CA SER A 143 13.28 2.80 -4.75
C SER A 143 14.79 3.02 -4.60
N ASN A 144 15.16 4.10 -3.92
CA ASN A 144 16.53 4.47 -3.67
C ASN A 144 17.04 3.78 -2.40
N LYS A 145 17.93 2.79 -2.57
CA LYS A 145 18.47 2.01 -1.45
C LYS A 145 19.11 2.89 -0.37
N ARG A 146 19.80 3.97 -0.76
CA ARG A 146 20.47 4.87 0.19
C ARG A 146 19.44 5.57 1.09
N GLU A 147 18.35 6.05 0.50
CA GLU A 147 17.26 6.67 1.26
C GLU A 147 16.55 5.66 2.16
N THR A 148 16.31 4.44 1.67
CA THR A 148 15.69 3.40 2.49
C THR A 148 16.58 2.96 3.65
N ASP A 149 17.89 2.85 3.44
CA ASP A 149 18.85 2.50 4.51
C ASP A 149 18.90 3.61 5.57
N HIS A 150 18.88 4.86 5.13
CA HIS A 150 18.81 6.02 6.02
C HIS A 150 17.50 6.03 6.82
N PHE A 151 16.36 5.82 6.15
CA PHE A 151 15.06 5.70 6.80
C PHE A 151 15.01 4.59 7.84
N ILE A 152 15.48 3.39 7.52
CA ILE A 152 15.50 2.26 8.45
C ILE A 152 16.31 2.64 9.70
N THR A 153 17.48 3.27 9.50
CA THR A 153 18.33 3.71 10.59
C THR A 153 17.64 4.73 11.50
N GLU A 154 17.06 5.78 10.93
CA GLU A 154 16.38 6.82 11.70
C GLU A 154 15.07 6.33 12.34
N PHE A 155 14.33 5.47 11.66
CA PHE A 155 13.13 4.83 12.19
C PHE A 155 13.44 4.00 13.43
N LEU A 156 14.49 3.17 13.39
CA LEU A 156 14.87 2.33 14.53
C LEU A 156 15.32 3.17 15.72
N LYS A 157 16.10 4.24 15.51
CA LYS A 157 16.49 5.18 16.57
C LYS A 157 15.28 5.85 17.22
N HIS A 158 14.34 6.32 16.39
CA HIS A 158 13.12 6.96 16.88
C HIS A 158 12.25 5.97 17.68
N PHE A 159 12.13 4.73 17.21
CA PHE A 159 11.37 3.70 17.90
C PHE A 159 12.00 3.30 19.25
N GLU A 160 13.33 3.25 19.32
CA GLU A 160 14.05 3.04 20.59
C GLU A 160 13.79 4.18 21.58
N GLN A 161 13.80 5.43 21.11
CA GLN A 161 13.50 6.61 21.92
C GLN A 161 12.06 6.60 22.44
N ILE A 162 11.09 6.31 21.58
CA ILE A 162 9.68 6.12 21.95
C ILE A 162 9.56 5.05 23.04
N GLY A 163 10.27 3.93 22.90
CA GLY A 163 10.29 2.85 23.89
C GLY A 163 10.76 3.31 25.27
N LYS A 164 11.80 4.16 25.33
CA LYS A 164 12.29 4.76 26.57
C LYS A 164 11.26 5.71 27.18
N GLU A 165 10.64 6.56 26.37
CA GLU A 165 9.63 7.52 26.84
C GLU A 165 8.36 6.81 27.39
N ILE A 166 7.92 5.73 26.74
CA ILE A 166 6.82 4.89 27.24
C ILE A 166 7.20 4.25 28.59
N ALA A 167 8.43 3.74 28.71
CA ALA A 167 8.91 3.14 29.97
C ALA A 167 8.97 4.17 31.11
N GLU A 168 9.16 5.45 30.79
CA GLU A 168 9.08 6.58 31.72
C GLU A 168 7.64 7.05 32.00
N GLY A 169 6.63 6.39 31.43
CA GLY A 169 5.20 6.70 31.63
C GLY A 169 4.70 7.88 30.80
N LYS A 170 5.44 8.33 29.77
CA LYS A 170 5.00 9.41 28.89
C LYS A 170 3.97 8.91 27.87
N ILE A 171 2.98 9.74 27.59
CA ILE A 171 2.09 9.54 26.45
C ILE A 171 2.82 10.07 25.21
N VAL A 172 3.17 9.16 24.31
CA VAL A 172 3.89 9.47 23.08
C VAL A 172 2.97 9.33 21.88
N ASN A 173 3.09 10.27 20.95
CA ASN A 173 2.45 10.15 19.66
C ASN A 173 3.36 9.30 18.76
N ILE A 174 2.89 8.12 18.37
CA ILE A 174 3.61 7.22 17.44
C ILE A 174 3.47 7.72 15.99
N ALA A 175 2.99 8.95 15.77
CA ALA A 175 2.89 9.54 14.45
C ALA A 175 4.26 9.45 13.76
N PHE A 176 4.24 8.88 12.54
CA PHE A 176 5.40 8.63 11.67
C PHE A 176 5.99 9.92 11.09
N ASP A 177 6.08 10.97 11.90
CA ASP A 177 6.72 12.24 11.56
C ASP A 177 8.24 12.11 11.71
N LEU A 178 8.82 11.14 11.02
CA LEU A 178 10.25 11.06 10.91
C LEU A 178 10.73 12.22 10.04
N PRO A 179 11.68 13.04 10.53
CA PRO A 179 12.36 14.02 9.70
C PRO A 179 13.29 13.25 8.74
N ILE A 180 12.74 12.73 7.66
CA ILE A 180 13.56 12.22 6.56
C ILE A 180 14.01 13.47 5.80
N LEU A 181 15.26 13.85 6.02
CA LEU A 181 15.95 14.83 5.20
C LEU A 181 16.00 14.29 3.77
N VAL A 182 15.26 14.96 2.88
CA VAL A 182 15.43 14.85 1.43
C VAL A 182 16.70 15.57 1.03
#